data_AF-A0A5N7DJR1-F1
#
_entry.id   AF-A0A5N7DJR1-F1
#
_cell.length_a   1.000
_cell.length_b   1.000
_cell.length_c   1.000
_cell.angle_alpha   90.00
_cell.angle_beta   90.00
_cell.angle_gamma   90.00
#
_symmetry.space_group_name_H-M   'P 1'
#
loop_
_entity.id
_entity.type
_entity.pdbx_description
1 polymer ?
#
loop_
_entity_poly.entity_id
_entity_poly.type
_entity_poly.pdbx_seq_one_letter_code
_entity_poly.pdbx_strand_id
1 'polypeptide(L)'
;MPPQIRPLSDGSVKPFFHWCMHCQRLCAGRYKRETDRPFEIDCYFNSKGFIHCHQCSHDNTACDSVAPGMLGNGWDYSRILRWATRYWDTQEGNEDEYEWPENVRASIVSALRELNSAFNKTEEAHRREHALTGDNDDVMATYRTFVENRRRLPVQRSLPNEYDWEEDWDCYQSSRLLRLLPGDSGYVLWMVALRVFREAVEDAITSCAVLHGSGRRIINEELESFPVECEKI
;
A
#
# COMPACT_ATOMS: atom_id res chain seq x y z
N MET A 1 1.54 29.97 -17.53
CA MET A 1 0.15 29.60 -17.19
C MET A 1 0.20 28.69 -15.98
N PRO A 2 -0.55 28.96 -14.90
CA PRO A 2 -0.69 27.98 -13.83
C PRO A 2 -1.38 26.72 -14.41
N PRO A 3 -0.96 25.50 -14.04
CA PRO A 3 -1.62 24.29 -14.51
C PRO A 3 -3.09 24.32 -14.06
N GLN A 4 -4.00 24.24 -15.03
CA GLN A 4 -5.43 24.15 -14.76
C GLN A 4 -5.70 22.82 -14.08
N ILE A 5 -5.87 22.85 -12.77
CA ILE A 5 -6.45 21.73 -12.01
C ILE A 5 -7.91 21.69 -12.43
N ARG A 6 -8.27 20.77 -13.34
CA ARG A 6 -9.68 20.51 -13.64
C ARG A 6 -10.35 20.03 -12.35
N PRO A 7 -11.52 20.54 -11.99
CA PRO A 7 -12.31 19.98 -10.91
C PRO A 7 -12.53 18.49 -11.15
N LEU A 8 -12.39 17.68 -10.10
CA LEU A 8 -12.79 16.27 -10.13
C LEU A 8 -14.24 16.20 -10.60
N SER A 9 -14.51 15.48 -11.69
CA SER A 9 -15.86 15.34 -12.22
C SER A 9 -16.73 14.55 -11.26
N ASP A 10 -17.99 14.94 -11.13
CA ASP A 10 -19.03 14.20 -10.42
C ASP A 10 -19.06 12.74 -10.95
N GLY A 11 -18.55 11.80 -10.15
CA GLY A 11 -18.30 10.41 -10.55
C GLY A 11 -16.84 9.95 -10.69
N SER A 12 -15.85 10.64 -10.13
CA SER A 12 -14.49 10.08 -10.01
C SER A 12 -14.40 9.04 -8.89
N VAL A 13 -13.70 7.92 -9.12
CA VAL A 13 -13.49 6.86 -8.12
C VAL A 13 -12.01 6.80 -7.74
N LYS A 14 -11.72 6.85 -6.42
CA LYS A 14 -10.39 6.55 -5.86
C LYS A 14 -10.35 5.06 -5.53
N PRO A 15 -9.48 4.27 -6.17
CA PRO A 15 -9.45 2.84 -5.92
C PRO A 15 -8.58 2.54 -4.69
N PHE A 16 -9.04 1.62 -3.84
CA PHE A 16 -8.25 1.12 -2.71
C PHE A 16 -6.96 0.40 -3.19
N PHE A 17 -7.09 -0.39 -4.26
CA PHE A 17 -6.04 -1.17 -4.89
C PHE A 17 -6.11 -1.00 -6.42
N HIS A 18 -5.06 -1.35 -7.17
CA HIS A 18 -4.91 -1.03 -8.60
C HIS A 18 -4.79 0.47 -8.93
N TRP A 19 -4.30 1.26 -7.98
CA TRP A 19 -3.76 2.58 -8.28
C TRP A 19 -2.51 2.47 -9.20
N CYS A 20 -2.19 3.57 -9.87
CA CYS A 20 -1.08 3.64 -10.83
C CYS A 20 0.26 3.96 -10.14
N MET A 21 1.35 3.28 -10.53
CA MET A 21 2.72 3.53 -10.06
C MET A 21 3.18 4.97 -10.35
N HIS A 22 2.71 5.61 -11.44
CA HIS A 22 2.97 7.04 -11.66
C HIS A 22 2.36 7.92 -10.55
N CYS A 23 1.12 7.63 -10.15
CA CYS A 23 0.47 8.36 -9.07
C CYS A 23 1.17 8.11 -7.72
N GLN A 24 1.56 6.85 -7.44
CA GLN A 24 2.30 6.53 -6.22
C GLN A 24 3.63 7.28 -6.16
N ARG A 25 4.44 7.24 -7.23
CA ARG A 25 5.72 7.96 -7.32
C ARG A 25 5.54 9.47 -7.18
N LEU A 26 4.50 10.02 -7.82
CA LEU A 26 4.18 11.45 -7.73
C LEU A 26 3.79 11.86 -6.31
N CYS A 27 2.88 11.12 -5.66
CA CYS A 27 2.48 11.36 -4.29
C CYS A 27 3.67 11.23 -3.35
N ALA A 28 4.48 10.17 -3.50
CA ALA A 28 5.67 9.93 -2.68
C ALA A 28 6.69 11.07 -2.80
N GLY A 29 6.92 11.58 -4.01
CA GLY A 29 7.81 12.73 -4.23
C GLY A 29 7.29 14.05 -3.63
N ARG A 30 5.97 14.17 -3.42
CA ARG A 30 5.34 15.34 -2.79
C ARG A 30 5.15 15.19 -1.27
N TYR A 31 5.33 13.98 -0.73
CA TYR A 31 5.09 13.69 0.68
C TYR A 31 6.27 14.16 1.54
N LYS A 32 6.01 15.18 2.38
CA LYS A 32 7.02 15.81 3.24
C LYS A 32 6.89 15.33 4.68
N ARG A 33 7.99 15.39 5.44
CA ARG A 33 8.01 15.05 6.87
C ARG A 33 7.12 15.94 7.73
N GLU A 34 6.94 17.18 7.31
CA GLU A 34 6.11 18.19 7.99
C GLU A 34 4.61 18.04 7.66
N THR A 35 4.23 17.01 6.91
CA THR A 35 2.83 16.83 6.52
C THR A 35 2.07 16.23 7.70
N ASP A 36 1.11 16.96 8.24
CA ASP A 36 0.23 16.42 9.28
C ASP A 36 -0.97 15.67 8.70
N ARG A 37 -0.69 14.65 7.87
CA ARG A 37 -1.71 13.75 7.31
C ARG A 37 -1.09 12.41 6.90
N PRO A 38 -1.89 11.33 6.86
CA PRO A 38 -1.39 10.05 6.38
C PRO A 38 -0.95 10.14 4.92
N PHE A 39 -0.07 9.25 4.51
CA PHE A 39 0.28 9.13 3.10
C PHE A 39 -0.88 8.51 2.33
N GLU A 40 -1.33 9.20 1.28
CA GLU A 40 -2.36 8.70 0.40
C GLU A 40 -1.92 8.73 -1.06
N ILE A 41 -2.30 7.67 -1.79
CA ILE A 41 -2.11 7.60 -3.23
C ILE A 41 -3.34 8.20 -3.89
N ASP A 42 -3.23 9.47 -4.27
CA ASP A 42 -4.29 10.26 -4.92
C ASP A 42 -4.40 9.90 -6.41
N CYS A 43 -4.74 8.65 -6.67
CA CYS A 43 -5.03 8.12 -8.00
C CYS A 43 -6.54 8.05 -8.20
N TYR A 44 -7.07 8.79 -9.16
CA TYR A 44 -8.51 8.83 -9.44
C TYR A 44 -8.79 8.37 -10.87
N PHE A 45 -9.85 7.60 -11.06
CA PHE A 45 -10.35 7.18 -12.37
C PHE A 45 -11.72 7.81 -12.64
N ASN A 46 -11.99 8.13 -13.89
CA ASN A 46 -13.34 8.49 -14.31
C ASN A 46 -14.22 7.24 -14.29
N SER A 47 -15.39 7.29 -13.63
CA SER A 47 -16.37 6.19 -13.56
C SER A 47 -16.80 5.62 -14.93
N LYS A 48 -16.59 6.36 -16.02
CA LYS A 48 -16.98 5.95 -17.39
C LYS A 48 -15.91 5.11 -18.12
N GLY A 49 -15.44 4.03 -17.50
CA GLY A 49 -14.66 2.99 -18.19
C GLY A 49 -13.33 3.46 -18.80
N PHE A 50 -12.73 4.54 -18.29
CA PHE A 50 -11.43 5.00 -18.78
C PHE A 50 -10.33 4.07 -18.26
N ILE A 51 -9.46 3.63 -19.19
CA ILE A 51 -8.29 2.79 -18.89
C ILE A 51 -7.22 3.58 -18.10
N HIS A 52 -7.25 4.92 -18.19
CA HIS A 52 -6.26 5.81 -17.60
C HIS A 52 -6.82 6.55 -16.38
N CYS A 53 -5.99 6.71 -15.35
CA CYS A 53 -6.26 7.62 -14.24
C CYS A 53 -6.16 9.08 -14.71
N HIS A 54 -6.73 10.02 -13.93
CA HIS A 54 -6.72 11.45 -14.25
C HIS A 54 -5.32 11.99 -14.55
N GLN A 55 -4.32 11.60 -13.74
CA GLN A 55 -2.95 12.08 -13.91
C GLN A 55 -2.34 11.60 -15.23
N CYS A 56 -2.41 10.30 -15.51
CA CYS A 56 -1.85 9.74 -16.74
C CYS A 56 -2.61 10.21 -17.99
N SER A 57 -3.93 10.40 -17.87
CA SER A 57 -4.73 11.00 -18.95
C SER A 57 -4.33 12.45 -19.24
N HIS A 58 -4.07 13.25 -18.20
CA HIS A 58 -3.57 14.61 -18.36
C HIS A 58 -2.19 14.65 -19.01
N ASP A 59 -1.30 13.75 -18.58
CA ASP A 59 0.08 13.69 -19.08
C ASP A 59 0.22 12.94 -20.40
N ASN A 60 -0.89 12.47 -20.98
CA ASN A 60 -0.93 11.66 -22.21
C ASN A 60 0.00 10.44 -22.17
N THR A 61 0.02 9.75 -21.03
CA THR A 61 0.82 8.54 -20.79
C THR A 61 -0.06 7.36 -20.39
N ALA A 62 0.43 6.15 -20.60
CA ALA A 62 -0.22 4.94 -20.11
C ALA A 62 -0.13 4.86 -18.58
N CYS A 63 -1.16 4.29 -17.95
CA CYS A 63 -1.05 3.92 -16.54
C CYS A 63 -0.15 2.70 -16.41
N ASP A 64 0.79 2.79 -15.47
CA ASP A 64 1.62 1.66 -15.06
C ASP A 64 1.04 1.08 -13.77
N SER A 65 0.61 -0.19 -13.78
CA SER A 65 0.12 -0.87 -12.59
C SER A 65 1.26 -1.47 -11.78
N VAL A 66 1.01 -1.91 -10.55
CA VAL A 66 1.97 -2.79 -9.86
C VAL A 66 2.13 -4.07 -10.69
N ALA A 67 3.37 -4.52 -10.89
CA ALA A 67 3.65 -5.68 -11.72
C ALA A 67 2.83 -6.93 -11.27
N PRO A 68 2.16 -7.64 -12.20
CA PRO A 68 1.28 -8.78 -11.89
C PRO A 68 1.83 -9.86 -10.95
N GLY A 69 3.13 -10.13 -10.98
CA GLY A 69 3.84 -11.09 -10.13
C GLY A 69 3.98 -10.68 -8.66
N MET A 70 3.70 -9.42 -8.32
CA MET A 70 3.77 -8.88 -6.97
C MET A 70 2.52 -8.06 -6.58
N LEU A 71 1.39 -8.29 -7.25
CA LEU A 71 0.12 -7.59 -6.95
C LEU A 71 -0.33 -7.76 -5.50
N GLY A 72 -0.02 -8.89 -4.87
CA GLY A 72 -0.29 -9.13 -3.46
C GLY A 72 0.53 -8.22 -2.56
N ASN A 73 1.79 -7.93 -2.89
CA ASN A 73 2.57 -6.92 -2.18
C ASN A 73 1.96 -5.52 -2.34
N GLY A 74 1.42 -5.20 -3.52
CA GLY A 74 0.69 -3.95 -3.75
C GLY A 74 -0.60 -3.85 -2.91
N TRP A 75 -1.31 -4.96 -2.74
CA TRP A 75 -2.48 -5.05 -1.86
C TRP A 75 -2.10 -4.87 -0.39
N ASP A 76 -1.05 -5.55 0.06
CA ASP A 76 -0.51 -5.43 1.41
C ASP A 76 -0.11 -3.98 1.71
N TYR A 77 0.56 -3.33 0.76
CA TYR A 77 0.91 -1.92 0.85
C TYR A 77 -0.34 -1.03 0.96
N SER A 78 -1.37 -1.22 0.13
CA SER A 78 -2.65 -0.50 0.27
C SER A 78 -3.30 -0.69 1.64
N ARG A 79 -3.27 -1.92 2.19
CA ARG A 79 -3.80 -2.19 3.54
C ARG A 79 -3.01 -1.46 4.62
N ILE A 80 -1.68 -1.42 4.53
CA ILE A 80 -0.85 -0.67 5.48
C ILE A 80 -1.16 0.83 5.42
N LEU A 81 -1.34 1.40 4.22
CA LEU A 81 -1.72 2.81 4.07
C LEU A 81 -3.08 3.11 4.70
N ARG A 82 -4.10 2.28 4.44
CA ARG A 82 -5.42 2.42 5.06
C ARG A 82 -5.36 2.25 6.57
N TRP A 83 -4.61 1.27 7.07
CA TRP A 83 -4.42 1.06 8.50
C TRP A 83 -3.76 2.26 9.18
N ALA A 84 -2.78 2.88 8.53
CA ALA A 84 -2.07 4.03 9.08
C ALA A 84 -2.92 5.31 9.18
N THR A 85 -4.11 5.39 8.56
CA THR A 85 -4.99 6.57 8.71
C THR A 85 -5.50 6.72 10.14
N ARG A 86 -5.61 5.61 10.87
CA ARG A 86 -6.13 5.61 12.25
C ARG A 86 -5.37 6.49 13.23
N TYR A 87 -4.12 6.83 12.91
CA TYR A 87 -3.32 7.74 13.73
C TYR A 87 -3.77 9.21 13.60
N TRP A 88 -4.60 9.51 12.60
CA TRP A 88 -5.23 10.81 12.36
C TRP A 88 -6.76 10.76 12.48
N ASP A 89 -7.36 9.58 12.59
CA ASP A 89 -8.81 9.44 12.73
C ASP A 89 -9.22 9.77 14.18
N THR A 90 -9.79 10.95 14.38
CA THR A 90 -10.67 11.25 15.51
C THR A 90 -12.02 10.60 15.20
N GLN A 91 -12.31 9.46 15.83
CA GLN A 91 -13.58 8.76 15.66
C GLN A 91 -14.73 9.61 16.24
N GLU A 92 -15.43 10.36 15.37
CA GLU A 92 -16.56 11.22 15.72
C GLU A 92 -17.55 10.49 16.66
N GLY A 93 -17.60 10.88 17.94
CA GLY A 93 -18.70 10.53 18.84
C GLY A 93 -18.35 9.98 20.23
N ASN A 94 -17.08 9.84 20.62
CA ASN A 94 -16.71 9.49 22.00
C ASN A 94 -15.92 10.62 22.66
N GLU A 95 -16.38 11.08 23.82
CA GLU A 95 -15.74 12.15 24.62
C GLU A 95 -14.37 11.73 25.21
N ASP A 96 -14.04 10.44 25.16
CA ASP A 96 -12.76 9.85 25.58
C ASP A 96 -11.82 9.59 24.38
N GLU A 97 -11.75 10.54 23.45
CA GLU A 97 -10.99 10.44 22.21
C GLU A 97 -9.48 10.57 22.45
N TYR A 98 -8.75 9.46 22.32
CA TYR A 98 -7.29 9.47 22.41
C TYR A 98 -6.68 9.96 21.09
N GLU A 99 -6.41 11.26 21.00
CA GLU A 99 -5.64 11.82 19.89
C GLU A 99 -4.16 11.42 20.03
N TRP A 100 -3.61 10.81 18.99
CA TRP A 100 -2.18 10.50 18.96
C TRP A 100 -1.35 11.80 18.94
N PRO A 101 -0.37 11.96 19.85
CA PRO A 101 0.47 13.14 19.89
C PRO A 101 1.20 13.40 18.57
N GLU A 102 1.45 14.68 18.26
CA GLU A 102 2.12 15.12 17.02
C GLU A 102 3.46 14.41 16.78
N ASN A 103 4.23 14.12 17.83
CA ASN A 103 5.50 13.39 17.70
C ASN A 103 5.32 11.93 17.25
N VAL A 104 4.22 11.28 17.64
CA VAL A 104 3.86 9.94 17.16
C VAL A 104 3.48 10.04 15.68
N ARG A 105 2.58 10.95 15.33
CA ARG A 105 2.15 11.19 13.94
C ARG A 105 3.34 11.52 13.02
N ALA A 106 4.27 12.38 13.46
CA ALA A 106 5.49 12.71 12.72
C ALA A 106 6.43 11.51 12.53
N SER A 107 6.54 10.63 13.53
CA SER A 107 7.33 9.40 13.43
C SER A 107 6.73 8.45 12.39
N ILE A 108 5.39 8.33 12.38
CA ILE A 108 4.64 7.50 11.43
C ILE A 108 4.75 8.07 10.01
N VAL A 109 4.66 9.39 9.82
CA VAL A 109 4.92 10.06 8.53
C VAL A 109 6.31 9.68 8.00
N SER A 110 7.33 9.72 8.86
CA SER A 110 8.68 9.34 8.47
C SER A 110 8.75 7.85 8.08
N ALA A 111 8.12 6.97 8.85
CA ALA A 111 8.09 5.53 8.58
C ALA A 111 7.36 5.23 7.25
N LEU A 112 6.19 5.85 7.01
CA LEU A 112 5.44 5.73 5.76
C LEU A 112 6.27 6.18 4.56
N ARG A 113 7.03 7.26 4.68
CA ARG A 113 7.89 7.74 3.59
C ARG A 113 8.98 6.72 3.22
N GLU A 114 9.60 6.09 4.21
CA GLU A 114 10.61 5.04 3.97
C GLU A 114 9.95 3.79 3.36
N LEU A 115 8.78 3.38 3.87
CA LEU A 115 7.99 2.28 3.31
C LEU A 115 7.62 2.53 1.83
N ASN A 116 7.17 3.74 1.50
CA ASN A 116 6.84 4.15 0.13
C ASN A 116 8.05 4.05 -0.80
N SER A 117 9.22 4.49 -0.33
CA SER A 117 10.47 4.39 -1.09
C SER A 117 10.87 2.94 -1.31
N ALA A 118 10.76 2.11 -0.27
CA ALA A 118 11.10 0.70 -0.34
C ALA A 118 10.14 -0.09 -1.26
N PHE A 119 8.84 0.21 -1.22
CA PHE A 119 7.87 -0.39 -2.14
C PHE A 119 8.22 -0.07 -3.60
N ASN A 120 8.47 1.21 -3.92
CA ASN A 120 8.85 1.59 -5.29
C ASN A 120 10.15 0.90 -5.74
N LYS A 121 11.18 0.84 -4.90
CA LYS A 121 12.44 0.15 -5.22
C LYS A 121 12.26 -1.36 -5.40
N THR A 122 11.39 -1.97 -4.61
CA THR A 122 11.00 -3.40 -4.74
C THR A 122 10.37 -3.65 -6.11
N GLU A 123 9.43 -2.78 -6.48
CA GLU A 123 8.72 -2.85 -7.76
C GLU A 123 9.67 -2.68 -8.95
N GLU A 124 10.56 -1.70 -8.88
CA GLU A 124 11.60 -1.50 -9.90
C GLU A 124 12.58 -2.67 -10.00
N ALA A 125 12.95 -3.30 -8.87
CA ALA A 125 13.82 -4.47 -8.85
C ALA A 125 13.15 -5.67 -9.53
N HIS A 126 11.88 -5.94 -9.21
CA HIS A 126 11.08 -6.99 -9.83
C HIS A 126 10.92 -6.76 -11.33
N ARG A 127 10.60 -5.52 -11.75
CA ARG A 127 10.52 -5.18 -13.17
C ARG A 127 11.83 -5.37 -13.90
N ARG A 128 12.96 -4.97 -13.30
CA ARG A 128 14.29 -5.14 -13.90
C ARG A 128 14.65 -6.60 -14.09
N GLU A 129 14.37 -7.46 -13.11
CA GLU A 129 14.58 -8.91 -13.21
C GLU A 129 13.85 -9.51 -14.41
N HIS A 130 12.61 -9.07 -14.64
CA HIS A 130 11.77 -9.56 -15.73
C HIS A 130 11.85 -8.71 -17.00
N ALA A 131 12.82 -7.78 -17.10
CA ALA A 131 13.00 -6.86 -18.22
C ALA A 131 11.73 -6.07 -18.63
N LEU A 132 10.84 -5.76 -17.68
CA LEU A 132 9.54 -5.09 -17.89
C LEU A 132 9.64 -3.57 -18.05
N THR A 133 10.79 -3.06 -18.48
CA THR A 133 11.05 -1.61 -18.63
C THR A 133 10.75 -1.09 -20.04
N GLY A 134 10.28 -1.93 -20.94
CA GLY A 134 9.89 -1.55 -22.31
C GLY A 134 8.85 -2.49 -22.90
N ASP A 135 8.40 -2.18 -24.12
CA ASP A 135 7.24 -2.80 -24.76
C ASP A 135 7.63 -4.00 -25.65
N ASN A 136 8.47 -4.91 -25.13
CA ASN A 136 8.86 -6.11 -25.87
C ASN A 136 7.84 -7.24 -25.68
N ASP A 137 7.15 -7.62 -26.76
CA ASP A 137 6.10 -8.64 -26.74
C ASP A 137 6.59 -10.02 -26.26
N ASP A 138 7.81 -10.44 -26.62
CA ASP A 138 8.39 -11.72 -26.20
C ASP A 138 8.69 -11.73 -24.70
N VAL A 139 9.17 -10.60 -24.18
CA VAL A 139 9.38 -10.40 -22.73
C VAL A 139 8.04 -10.45 -22.00
N MET A 140 7.01 -9.77 -22.53
CA MET A 140 5.67 -9.78 -21.94
C MET A 140 5.00 -11.16 -22.01
N ALA A 141 5.23 -11.94 -23.07
CA ALA A 141 4.77 -13.33 -23.16
C ALA A 141 5.46 -14.21 -22.11
N THR A 142 6.79 -14.11 -21.99
CA THR A 142 7.58 -14.84 -21.00
C THR A 142 7.14 -14.51 -19.57
N TYR A 143 6.92 -13.23 -19.29
CA TYR A 143 6.46 -12.80 -17.97
C TYR A 143 5.02 -13.25 -17.66
N ARG A 144 4.12 -13.27 -18.65
CA ARG A 144 2.78 -13.86 -18.47
C ARG A 144 2.87 -15.34 -18.11
N THR A 145 3.73 -16.12 -18.78
CA THR A 145 3.97 -17.52 -18.42
C THR A 145 4.51 -17.67 -17.00
N PHE A 146 5.45 -16.81 -16.58
CA PHE A 146 5.92 -16.77 -15.20
C PHE A 146 4.78 -16.55 -14.20
N VAL A 147 3.94 -15.54 -14.44
CA VAL A 147 2.78 -15.20 -13.60
C VAL A 147 1.78 -16.36 -13.53
N GLU A 148 1.48 -17.00 -14.66
CA GLU A 148 0.56 -18.13 -14.74
C GLU A 148 1.07 -19.35 -13.97
N ASN A 149 2.36 -19.70 -14.12
CA ASN A 149 2.97 -20.78 -13.35
C ASN A 149 2.91 -20.49 -11.86
N ARG A 150 3.15 -19.24 -11.49
CA ARG A 150 3.14 -18.81 -10.10
C ARG A 150 1.75 -18.82 -9.47
N ARG A 151 0.69 -18.52 -10.23
CA ARG A 151 -0.72 -18.65 -9.79
C ARG A 151 -1.14 -20.08 -9.45
N ARG A 152 -0.35 -21.09 -9.83
CA ARG A 152 -0.61 -22.50 -9.47
C ARG A 152 -0.07 -22.87 -8.09
N LEU A 153 0.75 -22.03 -7.47
CA LEU A 153 1.38 -22.30 -6.16
C LEU A 153 0.48 -21.97 -4.95
N PRO A 154 -0.30 -20.87 -4.91
CA PRO A 154 -1.13 -20.55 -3.76
C PRO A 154 -2.23 -21.59 -3.51
N VAL A 155 -2.46 -21.91 -2.24
CA VAL A 155 -3.64 -22.67 -1.82
C VAL A 155 -4.86 -21.79 -2.08
N GLN A 156 -5.71 -22.19 -3.01
CA GLN A 156 -6.97 -21.49 -3.25
C GLN A 156 -7.85 -21.63 -2.00
N ARG A 157 -8.15 -20.49 -1.36
CA ARG A 157 -9.20 -20.44 -0.34
C ARG A 157 -10.56 -20.67 -0.99
N SER A 158 -11.46 -21.30 -0.24
CA SER A 158 -12.86 -21.42 -0.63
C SER A 158 -13.47 -20.04 -0.85
N LEU A 159 -14.36 -19.93 -1.83
CA LEU A 159 -15.15 -18.72 -2.04
C LEU A 159 -16.02 -18.47 -0.78
N PRO A 160 -15.92 -17.29 -0.14
CA PRO A 160 -16.81 -16.92 0.96
C PRO A 160 -18.26 -16.86 0.51
N ASN A 161 -19.16 -17.08 1.46
CA ASN A 161 -20.60 -16.90 1.28
C ASN A 161 -20.97 -15.40 1.33
N GLU A 162 -22.13 -15.03 0.78
CA GLU A 162 -22.67 -13.67 0.82
C GLU A 162 -22.92 -13.14 2.24
N TYR A 163 -23.02 -14.05 3.22
CA TYR A 163 -23.21 -13.74 4.64
C TYR A 163 -21.90 -13.77 5.46
N ASP A 164 -20.77 -14.10 4.83
CA ASP A 164 -19.47 -14.09 5.51
C ASP A 164 -18.99 -12.64 5.72
N TRP A 165 -18.08 -12.46 6.66
CA TRP A 165 -17.63 -11.13 7.07
C TRP A 165 -16.81 -10.44 5.97
N GLU A 166 -16.73 -9.10 6.01
CA GLU A 166 -15.90 -8.34 5.07
C GLU A 166 -14.44 -8.81 5.12
N GLU A 167 -13.93 -9.17 6.31
CA GLU A 167 -12.58 -9.72 6.45
C GLU A 167 -12.40 -11.05 5.72
N ASP A 168 -13.43 -11.89 5.61
CA ASP A 168 -13.36 -13.17 4.89
C ASP A 168 -13.26 -12.92 3.38
N TRP A 169 -14.01 -11.94 2.87
CA TRP A 169 -13.93 -11.50 1.48
C TRP A 169 -12.58 -10.88 1.14
N ASP A 170 -12.04 -10.03 2.02
CA ASP A 170 -10.70 -9.46 1.88
C ASP A 170 -9.62 -10.54 1.89
N CYS A 171 -9.73 -11.49 2.81
CA CYS A 171 -8.86 -12.66 2.90
C CYS A 171 -8.89 -13.50 1.62
N TYR A 172 -10.08 -13.74 1.08
CA TYR A 172 -10.25 -14.47 -0.18
C TYR A 172 -9.60 -13.73 -1.35
N GLN A 173 -9.88 -12.43 -1.51
CA GLN A 173 -9.28 -11.62 -2.57
C GLN A 173 -7.75 -11.60 -2.47
N SER A 174 -7.23 -11.31 -1.28
CA SER A 174 -5.81 -11.29 -0.95
C SER A 174 -5.09 -12.62 -1.26
N SER A 175 -5.74 -13.76 -1.01
CA SER A 175 -5.16 -15.09 -1.27
C SER A 175 -4.93 -15.41 -2.74
N ARG A 176 -5.60 -14.69 -3.65
CA ARG A 176 -5.49 -14.88 -5.10
C ARG A 176 -4.44 -13.98 -5.76
N LEU A 177 -3.86 -13.07 -4.99
CA LEU A 177 -2.85 -12.13 -5.47
C LEU A 177 -1.45 -12.70 -5.23
N LEU A 178 -0.57 -12.52 -6.22
CA LEU A 178 0.80 -13.03 -6.15
C LEU A 178 1.66 -12.13 -5.29
N ARG A 179 2.39 -12.74 -4.35
CA ARG A 179 3.45 -12.08 -3.58
C ARG A 179 4.81 -12.53 -4.07
N LEU A 180 5.81 -11.67 -3.87
CA LEU A 180 7.21 -12.06 -3.92
C LEU A 180 7.47 -13.21 -2.92
N LEU A 181 8.33 -14.13 -3.31
CA LEU A 181 8.75 -15.32 -2.56
C LEU A 181 10.25 -15.26 -2.34
N PRO A 182 10.78 -16.02 -1.37
CA PRO A 182 12.23 -16.17 -1.20
C PRO A 182 12.92 -16.52 -2.53
N GLY A 183 13.90 -15.69 -2.90
CA GLY A 183 14.66 -15.81 -4.16
C GLY A 183 14.26 -14.81 -5.24
N ASP A 184 13.10 -14.16 -5.15
CA ASP A 184 12.75 -13.11 -6.11
C ASP A 184 13.50 -11.80 -5.84
N SER A 185 13.82 -11.11 -6.93
CA SER A 185 14.34 -9.74 -6.88
C SER A 185 13.36 -8.80 -6.18
N GLY A 186 13.80 -8.20 -5.08
CA GLY A 186 12.99 -7.31 -4.24
C GLY A 186 12.35 -7.96 -3.02
N TYR A 187 12.31 -9.29 -2.91
CA TYR A 187 11.67 -9.98 -1.77
C TYR A 187 12.28 -9.55 -0.44
N VAL A 188 13.60 -9.66 -0.27
CA VAL A 188 14.30 -9.28 0.97
C VAL A 188 14.08 -7.81 1.29
N LEU A 189 14.13 -6.94 0.27
CA LEU A 189 13.92 -5.50 0.45
C LEU A 189 12.53 -5.21 1.01
N TRP A 190 11.49 -5.84 0.46
CA TRP A 190 10.12 -5.66 0.91
C TRP A 190 9.91 -6.18 2.34
N MET A 191 10.39 -7.39 2.63
CA MET A 191 10.23 -7.98 3.96
C MET A 191 10.97 -7.17 5.03
N VAL A 192 12.18 -6.67 4.74
CA VAL A 192 12.90 -5.76 5.65
C VAL A 192 12.14 -4.46 5.84
N ALA A 193 11.58 -3.88 4.77
CA ALA A 193 10.81 -2.64 4.87
C ALA A 193 9.57 -2.78 5.75
N LEU A 194 8.85 -3.90 5.63
CA LEU A 194 7.71 -4.22 6.50
C LEU A 194 8.11 -4.32 7.97
N ARG A 195 9.23 -5.01 8.27
CA ARG A 195 9.74 -5.12 9.64
C ARG A 195 10.14 -3.76 10.19
N VAL A 196 10.95 -3.00 9.46
CA VAL A 196 11.42 -1.66 9.88
C VAL A 196 10.24 -0.71 10.09
N PHE A 197 9.23 -0.76 9.22
CA PHE A 197 8.02 0.04 9.39
C PHE A 197 7.29 -0.33 10.69
N ARG A 198 7.07 -1.62 10.93
CA ARG A 198 6.38 -2.11 12.14
C ARG A 198 7.15 -1.74 13.41
N GLU A 199 8.46 -1.92 13.43
CA GLU A 199 9.34 -1.53 14.54
C GLU A 199 9.31 -0.01 14.77
N ALA A 200 9.34 0.80 13.72
CA ALA A 200 9.26 2.25 13.85
C ALA A 200 7.92 2.73 14.45
N VAL A 201 6.81 2.05 14.13
CA VAL A 201 5.51 2.34 14.75
C VAL A 201 5.49 1.89 16.20
N GLU A 202 6.00 0.69 16.50
CA GLU A 202 6.14 0.19 17.88
C GLU A 202 6.95 1.14 18.75
N ASP A 203 8.09 1.63 18.26
CA ASP A 203 8.96 2.59 18.96
C ASP A 203 8.25 3.92 19.19
N ALA A 204 7.51 4.42 18.19
CA ALA A 204 6.77 5.68 18.29
C ALA A 204 5.67 5.60 19.38
N ILE A 205 4.89 4.52 19.36
CA ILE A 205 3.83 4.29 20.35
C ILE A 205 4.42 4.05 21.72
N THR A 206 5.47 3.22 21.84
CA THR A 206 6.13 2.91 23.12
C THR A 206 6.69 4.17 23.77
N SER A 207 7.33 5.02 22.99
CA SER A 207 7.84 6.31 23.48
C SER A 207 6.74 7.21 24.04
N CYS A 208 5.54 7.18 23.45
CA CYS A 208 4.36 7.89 23.97
C CYS A 208 3.78 7.21 25.23
N ALA A 209 3.59 5.90 25.18
CA ALA A 209 3.00 5.07 26.22
C ALA A 209 3.77 5.12 27.55
N VAL A 210 5.11 5.16 27.50
CA VAL A 210 5.98 5.32 28.69
C VAL A 210 5.71 6.66 29.38
N LEU A 211 5.30 7.70 28.65
CA LEU A 211 4.99 9.03 29.21
C LEU A 211 3.63 9.08 29.92
N HIS A 212 2.70 8.19 29.57
CA HIS A 212 1.29 8.26 30.03
C HIS A 212 0.85 7.12 30.98
N GLY A 213 1.71 6.16 31.31
CA GLY A 213 1.42 5.15 32.36
C GLY A 213 0.41 4.05 32.01
N SER A 214 -0.18 4.06 30.81
CA SER A 214 -1.18 3.08 30.31
C SER A 214 -0.65 2.16 29.20
N GLY A 215 0.67 2.06 29.06
CA GLY A 215 1.31 1.75 27.78
C GLY A 215 1.11 0.37 27.16
N ARG A 216 1.06 -0.69 27.98
CA ARG A 216 1.28 -2.05 27.44
C ARG A 216 0.09 -2.65 26.69
N ARG A 217 -1.14 -2.24 27.04
CA ARG A 217 -2.36 -2.78 26.40
C ARG A 217 -2.57 -2.17 25.01
N ILE A 218 -2.42 -0.85 24.90
CA ILE A 218 -2.56 -0.10 23.64
C ILE A 218 -1.51 -0.56 22.63
N ILE A 219 -0.25 -0.76 23.04
CA ILE A 219 0.80 -1.27 22.14
C ILE A 219 0.42 -2.65 21.56
N ASN A 220 -0.06 -3.57 22.38
CA ASN A 220 -0.42 -4.91 21.92
C ASN A 220 -1.61 -4.88 20.96
N GLU A 221 -2.69 -4.16 21.31
CA GLU A 221 -3.88 -4.00 20.46
C GLU A 221 -3.51 -3.37 19.10
N GLU A 222 -2.64 -2.36 19.11
CA GLU A 222 -2.16 -1.68 17.91
C GLU A 222 -1.29 -2.59 17.01
N LEU A 223 -0.41 -3.40 17.60
CA LEU A 223 0.46 -4.30 16.85
C LEU A 223 -0.22 -5.58 16.39
N GLU A 224 -1.24 -6.05 17.11
CA GLU A 224 -2.08 -7.20 16.73
C GLU A 224 -3.00 -6.87 15.55
N SER A 225 -3.38 -5.60 15.42
CA SER A 225 -4.19 -5.10 14.31
C SER A 225 -3.39 -4.73 13.05
N PHE A 226 -2.06 -4.89 13.07
CA PHE A 226 -1.22 -4.65 11.89
C PHE A 226 -1.64 -5.59 10.75
N PRO A 227 -1.94 -5.08 9.54
CA PRO A 227 -2.72 -5.84 8.56
C PRO A 227 -1.93 -6.91 7.81
N VAL A 228 -0.60 -6.93 7.91
CA VAL A 228 0.27 -7.75 7.06
C VAL A 228 1.19 -8.62 7.92
N GLU A 229 1.35 -9.89 7.54
CA GLU A 229 2.30 -10.77 8.20
C GLU A 229 3.73 -10.37 7.86
N CYS A 230 4.53 -10.07 8.89
CA CYS A 230 5.97 -9.89 8.75
C CYS A 230 6.66 -11.25 8.94
N GLU A 231 7.10 -11.90 7.85
CA GLU A 231 7.82 -13.17 7.96
C GLU A 231 9.15 -13.01 8.72
N LYS A 232 9.59 -14.10 9.35
CA LYS A 232 10.93 -14.19 9.94
C LYS A 232 11.93 -14.44 8.82
N ILE A 233 12.52 -13.36 8.29
CA ILE A 233 13.74 -13.41 7.48
C ILE A 233 14.90 -13.90 8.34
#